data_AF-A0A6A8LHV1-F1
#
_entry.id   AF-A0A6A8LHV1-F1
#
_cell.length_a   1.000
_cell.length_b   1.000
_cell.length_c   1.000
_cell.angle_alpha   90.00
_cell.angle_beta   90.00
_cell.angle_gamma   90.00
#
_symmetry.space_group_name_H-M   'P 1'
#
loop_
_entity.id
_entity.type
_entity.pdbx_description
1 polymer ?
#
loop_
_entity_poly.entity_id
_entity_poly.type
_entity_poly.pdbx_seq_one_letter_code
_entity_poly.pdbx_strand_id
1 'polypeptide(L)'
;MNRKSYPFFIYSGLLNSEHYDKIGSAIWLFLWFISSTTKEHVKDGIKWGIVLGHKPVKAREMADVFAVSEKTVRRWLESLEQHEYIKTVRAPYGLIVSVKHSKRFTPKKTLTRPEATDRTISADHRDKNVRREIDITKNHTAEEAINEIAAHFIRLRSAQEGRSVYPSPRDYQAIARIVSLGASAQEAIKWLGECFTAFEQRRTSSAETIKAFSYCAKFMEDRLNARIAGRTITTKKERNTIHDKTNDRADTGRPEKRKTSITGGQTGRIRQKPL
;
A
#
# COMPACT_ATOMS: atom_id res chain seq x y z
N MET A 1 -5.94 -40.34 21.11
CA MET A 1 -5.52 -38.97 20.70
C MET A 1 -5.69 -38.83 19.20
N ASN A 2 -6.82 -38.28 18.74
CA ASN A 2 -7.03 -38.03 17.32
C ASN A 2 -6.26 -36.76 16.94
N ARG A 3 -4.93 -36.85 16.80
CA ARG A 3 -4.04 -35.72 16.52
C ARG A 3 -4.16 -35.34 15.05
N LYS A 4 -5.28 -34.72 14.67
CA LYS A 4 -5.38 -34.07 13.38
C LYS A 4 -4.42 -32.88 13.39
N SER A 5 -3.19 -33.10 12.94
CA SER A 5 -2.21 -32.05 12.68
C SER A 5 -2.50 -31.45 11.32
N TYR A 6 -2.48 -30.13 11.22
CA TYR A 6 -2.68 -29.42 9.97
C TYR A 6 -1.44 -28.62 9.64
N PRO A 7 -0.94 -28.67 8.40
CA PRO A 7 0.13 -27.79 7.98
C PRO A 7 -0.37 -26.35 8.00
N PHE A 8 0.43 -25.45 8.54
CA PHE A 8 0.22 -24.01 8.45
C PHE A 8 1.50 -23.35 7.94
N PHE A 9 1.36 -22.28 7.18
CA PHE A 9 2.48 -21.61 6.54
C PHE A 9 3.10 -20.58 7.48
N ILE A 10 4.43 -20.52 7.45
CA ILE A 10 5.25 -19.50 8.11
C ILE A 10 6.28 -18.97 7.11
N TYR A 11 6.70 -17.72 7.27
CA TYR A 11 7.77 -17.16 6.45
C TYR A 11 9.13 -17.54 7.02
N SER A 12 10.06 -17.90 6.12
CA SER A 12 11.46 -18.19 6.50
C SER A 12 12.16 -16.99 7.14
N GLY A 13 11.69 -15.76 6.86
CA GLY A 13 12.20 -14.55 7.51
C GLY A 13 12.05 -14.54 9.04
N LEU A 14 11.21 -15.41 9.62
CA LEU A 14 11.16 -15.60 11.08
C LEU A 14 12.44 -16.23 11.64
N LEU A 15 13.20 -16.97 10.82
CA LEU A 15 14.38 -17.73 11.23
C LEU A 15 15.70 -16.94 11.07
N ASN A 16 15.63 -15.61 11.15
CA ASN A 16 16.81 -14.76 11.14
C ASN A 16 17.37 -14.56 12.56
N SER A 17 18.67 -14.26 12.68
CA SER A 17 19.34 -13.98 13.96
C SER A 17 18.64 -12.86 14.75
N GLU A 18 18.19 -11.80 14.07
CA GLU A 18 17.45 -10.71 14.71
C GLU A 18 16.18 -11.18 15.43
N HIS A 19 15.48 -12.17 14.87
CA HIS A 19 14.26 -12.71 15.44
C HIS A 19 14.55 -13.74 16.52
N TYR A 20 15.64 -14.50 16.37
CA TYR A 20 16.12 -15.43 17.39
C TYR A 20 16.38 -14.72 18.71
N ASP A 21 17.10 -13.59 18.69
CA ASP A 21 17.44 -12.82 19.90
C ASP A 21 16.20 -12.18 20.55
N LYS A 22 15.23 -11.73 19.75
CA LYS A 22 14.01 -11.05 20.22
C LYS A 22 12.96 -12.03 20.77
N ILE A 23 12.76 -13.16 20.10
CA ILE A 23 11.69 -14.12 20.43
C ILE A 23 12.18 -15.20 21.39
N GLY A 24 13.39 -15.71 21.16
CA GLY A 24 13.95 -16.84 21.90
C GLY A 24 12.96 -18.01 22.00
N SER A 25 12.75 -18.52 23.22
CA SER A 25 11.83 -19.63 23.48
C SER A 25 10.35 -19.29 23.33
N ALA A 26 9.98 -18.00 23.25
CA ALA A 26 8.58 -17.58 23.07
C ALA A 26 8.02 -17.95 21.68
N ILE A 27 8.87 -18.46 20.78
CA ILE A 27 8.48 -18.91 19.43
C ILE A 27 7.41 -20.00 19.48
N TRP A 28 7.44 -20.89 20.48
CA TRP A 28 6.46 -21.96 20.63
C TRP A 28 5.05 -21.41 20.84
N LEU A 29 4.93 -20.40 21.70
CA LEU A 29 3.66 -19.73 21.96
C LEU A 29 3.19 -18.92 20.73
N PHE A 30 4.12 -18.25 20.05
CA PHE A 30 3.83 -17.52 18.82
C PHE A 30 3.30 -18.43 17.70
N LEU A 31 3.95 -19.57 17.45
CA LEU A 31 3.50 -20.56 16.47
C LEU A 31 2.14 -21.15 16.83
N TRP A 32 1.89 -21.38 18.13
CA TRP A 32 0.58 -21.82 18.60
C TRP A 32 -0.51 -20.79 18.33
N PHE A 33 -0.23 -19.49 18.52
CA PHE A 33 -1.17 -18.43 18.15
C PHE A 33 -1.46 -18.37 16.65
N ILE A 34 -0.44 -18.56 15.81
CA ILE A 34 -0.63 -18.65 14.35
C ILE A 34 -1.54 -19.83 14.01
N SER A 35 -1.28 -21.01 14.58
CA SER A 35 -2.10 -22.21 14.34
C SER A 35 -3.54 -22.05 14.84
N SER A 36 -3.73 -21.28 15.91
CA SER A 36 -5.01 -20.99 16.56
C SER A 36 -5.72 -19.74 15.99
N THR A 37 -5.16 -19.11 14.95
CA THR A 37 -5.75 -17.92 14.32
C THR A 37 -6.98 -18.34 13.53
N THR A 38 -8.17 -17.91 13.94
CA THR A 38 -9.42 -18.32 13.27
C THR A 38 -9.86 -17.35 12.18
N LYS A 39 -9.55 -16.07 12.34
CA LYS A 39 -9.90 -15.00 11.41
C LYS A 39 -8.73 -14.03 11.28
N GLU A 40 -8.54 -13.44 10.11
CA GLU A 40 -7.59 -12.36 9.88
C GLU A 40 -8.37 -11.06 9.69
N HIS A 41 -7.91 -9.99 10.34
CA HIS A 41 -8.44 -8.64 10.20
C HIS A 41 -7.32 -7.73 9.68
N VAL A 42 -7.60 -6.96 8.63
CA VAL A 42 -6.65 -5.94 8.16
C VAL A 42 -6.92 -4.68 8.96
N LYS A 43 -5.93 -4.21 9.72
CA LYS A 43 -6.00 -2.93 10.42
C LYS A 43 -4.73 -2.15 10.09
N ASP A 44 -4.89 -0.92 9.60
CA ASP A 44 -3.78 -0.02 9.24
C ASP A 44 -2.82 -0.60 8.18
N GLY A 45 -3.34 -1.36 7.21
CA GLY A 45 -2.53 -2.04 6.19
C GLY A 45 -1.74 -3.25 6.70
N ILE A 46 -1.81 -3.56 7.99
CA ILE A 46 -1.16 -4.71 8.62
C ILE A 46 -2.21 -5.80 8.87
N LYS A 47 -1.89 -7.04 8.47
CA LYS A 47 -2.74 -8.20 8.75
C LYS A 47 -2.58 -8.62 10.22
N TRP A 48 -3.68 -8.61 10.95
CA TRP A 48 -3.77 -9.06 12.34
C TRP A 48 -4.62 -10.33 12.44
N GLY A 49 -4.07 -11.36 13.05
CA GLY A 49 -4.75 -12.63 13.27
C GLY A 49 -5.49 -12.61 14.59
N ILE A 50 -6.79 -12.84 14.54
CA ILE A 50 -7.60 -13.04 15.73
C ILE A 50 -7.39 -14.48 16.21
N VAL A 51 -6.79 -14.63 17.38
CA VAL A 51 -6.59 -15.92 18.05
C VAL A 51 -7.92 -16.39 18.63
N LEU A 52 -8.30 -17.64 18.36
CA LEU A 52 -9.48 -18.33 18.92
C LEU A 52 -10.79 -17.52 18.82
N GLY A 53 -10.91 -16.62 17.83
CA GLY A 53 -12.12 -15.84 17.60
C GLY A 53 -12.47 -14.83 18.70
N HIS A 54 -11.47 -14.14 19.27
CA HIS A 54 -11.62 -13.22 20.42
C HIS A 54 -11.99 -13.91 21.74
N LYS A 55 -11.91 -15.25 21.82
CA LYS A 55 -12.06 -15.93 23.09
C LYS A 55 -10.96 -15.45 24.05
N PRO A 56 -11.30 -14.92 25.24
CA PRO A 56 -10.30 -14.55 26.22
C PRO A 56 -9.62 -15.82 26.74
N VAL A 57 -8.28 -15.86 26.65
CA VAL A 57 -7.47 -17.01 27.08
C VAL A 57 -6.74 -16.67 28.35
N LYS A 58 -6.79 -17.57 29.34
CA LYS A 58 -6.03 -17.42 30.59
C LYS A 58 -4.60 -17.92 30.38
N ALA A 59 -3.63 -17.30 31.05
CA ALA A 59 -2.24 -17.75 31.00
C ALA A 59 -2.07 -19.20 31.48
N ARG A 60 -2.92 -19.65 32.40
CA ARG A 60 -2.99 -21.05 32.83
C ARG A 60 -3.34 -22.03 31.71
N GLU A 61 -4.34 -21.71 30.88
CA GLU A 61 -4.74 -22.56 29.76
C GLU A 61 -3.60 -22.70 28.73
N MET A 62 -2.85 -21.62 28.50
CA MET A 62 -1.67 -21.65 27.63
C MET A 62 -0.52 -22.45 28.26
N ALA A 63 -0.34 -22.34 29.58
CA ALA A 63 0.67 -23.08 30.33
C ALA A 63 0.42 -24.60 30.26
N ASP A 64 -0.84 -25.02 30.38
CA ASP A 64 -1.25 -26.43 30.32
C ASP A 64 -0.92 -27.06 28.95
N VAL A 65 -0.98 -26.31 27.85
CA VAL A 65 -0.65 -26.80 26.49
C VAL A 65 0.82 -27.20 26.37
N PHE A 66 1.73 -26.45 27.00
CA PHE A 66 3.17 -26.69 26.90
C PHE A 66 3.76 -27.37 28.15
N ALA A 67 2.94 -27.66 29.15
CA ALA A 67 3.36 -28.15 30.47
C ALA A 67 4.43 -27.24 31.13
N VAL A 68 4.26 -25.92 31.01
CA VAL A 68 5.17 -24.91 31.59
C VAL A 68 4.48 -24.12 32.70
N SER A 69 5.25 -23.37 33.50
CA SER A 69 4.68 -22.49 34.51
C SER A 69 3.93 -21.30 33.90
N GLU A 70 2.89 -20.80 34.59
CA GLU A 70 2.18 -19.58 34.17
C GLU A 70 3.12 -18.37 34.08
N LYS A 71 4.12 -18.30 34.98
CA LYS A 71 5.15 -17.25 34.99
C LYS A 71 5.95 -17.24 33.69
N THR A 72 6.27 -18.42 33.14
CA THR A 72 6.96 -18.57 31.86
C THR A 72 6.11 -18.03 30.71
N VAL A 73 4.83 -18.39 30.68
CA VAL A 73 3.89 -17.90 29.64
C VAL A 73 3.73 -16.39 29.70
N ARG A 74 3.60 -15.81 30.90
CA ARG A 74 3.52 -14.35 31.06
C ARG A 74 4.77 -13.65 30.53
N ARG A 75 5.97 -14.16 30.84
CA ARG A 75 7.23 -13.64 30.29
C ARG A 75 7.29 -13.74 28.76
N TRP A 76 6.80 -14.85 28.19
CA TRP A 76 6.71 -15.00 26.74
C TRP A 76 5.74 -14.00 26.11
N LEU A 77 4.57 -13.78 26.73
CA LEU A 77 3.62 -12.76 26.29
C LEU A 77 4.23 -11.36 26.30
N GLU A 78 4.90 -10.99 27.40
CA GLU A 78 5.59 -9.71 27.54
C GLU A 78 6.66 -9.52 26.45
N SER A 79 7.48 -10.55 26.20
CA SER A 79 8.54 -10.50 25.18
C SER A 79 7.93 -10.35 23.77
N LEU A 80 6.87 -11.11 23.48
CA LEU A 80 6.19 -11.05 22.18
C LEU A 80 5.46 -9.71 21.97
N GLU A 81 4.93 -9.10 23.02
CA GLU A 81 4.28 -7.79 22.97
C GLU A 81 5.30 -6.66 22.82
N GLN A 82 6.41 -6.72 23.57
CA GLN A 82 7.50 -5.73 23.50
C GLN A 82 8.12 -5.62 22.10
N HIS A 83 8.27 -6.76 21.42
CA HIS A 83 8.79 -6.81 20.06
C HIS A 83 7.71 -6.72 18.97
N GLU A 84 6.48 -6.35 19.36
CA GLU A 84 5.32 -6.14 18.49
C GLU A 84 4.89 -7.36 17.65
N TYR A 85 5.24 -8.59 18.05
CA TYR A 85 4.75 -9.80 17.38
C TYR A 85 3.27 -10.05 17.67
N ILE A 86 2.83 -9.67 18.87
CA ILE A 86 1.44 -9.77 19.29
C ILE A 86 0.97 -8.45 19.91
N LYS A 87 -0.34 -8.26 19.91
CA LYS A 87 -1.02 -7.27 20.75
C LYS A 87 -1.94 -7.99 21.71
N THR A 88 -1.84 -7.66 22.98
CA THR A 88 -2.76 -8.20 24.00
C THR A 88 -3.74 -7.13 24.44
N VAL A 89 -5.00 -7.53 24.63
CA VAL A 89 -6.04 -6.67 25.20
C VAL A 89 -6.61 -7.40 26.42
N ARG A 90 -6.64 -6.72 27.57
CA ARG A 90 -7.25 -7.28 28.78
C ARG A 90 -8.75 -7.39 28.60
N ALA A 91 -9.29 -8.56 28.93
CA ALA A 91 -10.72 -8.83 28.99
C ALA A 91 -11.09 -9.36 30.38
N PRO A 92 -12.37 -9.26 30.80
CA PRO A 92 -12.79 -9.67 32.15
C PRO A 92 -12.42 -11.10 32.55
N TYR A 93 -12.24 -12.01 31.57
CA TYR A 93 -11.98 -13.43 31.81
C TYR A 93 -10.63 -13.94 31.26
N GLY A 94 -9.73 -13.04 30.84
CA GLY A 94 -8.43 -13.42 30.29
C GLY A 94 -7.83 -12.38 29.35
N LEU A 95 -6.94 -12.82 28.48
CA LEU A 95 -6.28 -11.99 27.48
C LEU A 95 -6.82 -12.32 26.09
N ILE A 96 -7.19 -11.27 25.35
CA ILE A 96 -7.47 -11.38 23.92
C ILE A 96 -6.17 -11.08 23.19
N VAL A 97 -5.70 -12.04 22.40
CA VAL A 97 -4.43 -11.92 21.67
C VAL A 97 -4.70 -11.73 20.18
N SER A 98 -4.03 -10.73 19.61
CA SER A 98 -3.98 -10.50 18.16
C SER A 98 -2.55 -10.68 17.66
N VAL A 99 -2.36 -11.47 16.61
CA VAL A 99 -1.03 -11.80 16.07
C VAL A 99 -0.71 -10.92 14.86
N LYS A 100 0.46 -10.28 14.84
CA LYS A 100 0.91 -9.48 13.69
C LYS A 100 1.38 -10.41 12.57
N HIS A 101 1.06 -10.07 11.32
CA HIS A 101 1.44 -10.84 10.12
C HIS A 101 0.95 -12.29 10.09
N SER A 102 -0.18 -12.61 10.72
CA SER A 102 -0.83 -13.89 10.51
C SER A 102 -1.17 -14.03 9.02
N LYS A 103 -0.58 -15.02 8.35
CA LYS A 103 -0.86 -15.36 6.95
C LYS A 103 -1.31 -16.82 6.86
N ARG A 104 -2.19 -17.23 7.79
CA ARG A 104 -2.80 -18.57 7.77
C ARG A 104 -3.67 -18.75 6.52
N PHE A 105 -4.31 -17.66 6.07
CA PHE A 105 -5.17 -17.65 4.89
C PHE A 105 -4.54 -16.88 3.73
N THR A 106 -3.24 -17.03 3.48
CA THR A 106 -2.74 -16.64 2.16
C THR A 106 -3.54 -17.42 1.11
N PRO A 107 -4.26 -16.74 0.19
CA PRO A 107 -4.89 -17.45 -0.90
C PRO A 107 -3.76 -18.22 -1.58
N LYS A 108 -3.93 -19.54 -1.70
CA LYS A 108 -3.08 -20.33 -2.58
C LYS A 108 -3.09 -19.54 -3.89
N LYS A 109 -1.93 -19.02 -4.30
CA LYS A 109 -1.69 -18.83 -5.73
C LYS A 109 -1.76 -20.25 -6.26
N THR A 110 -2.96 -20.70 -6.59
CA THR A 110 -3.13 -21.90 -7.37
C THR A 110 -2.30 -21.66 -8.61
N LEU A 111 -1.20 -22.40 -8.71
CA LEU A 111 -0.61 -22.71 -10.01
C LEU A 111 -1.68 -23.54 -10.72
N THR A 112 -2.74 -22.89 -11.21
CA THR A 112 -3.81 -23.54 -11.95
C THR A 112 -3.25 -23.77 -13.34
N ARG A 113 -2.76 -25.00 -13.58
CA ARG A 113 -2.73 -25.58 -14.91
C ARG A 113 -4.16 -25.52 -15.47
N PRO A 114 -4.41 -24.98 -16.67
CA PRO A 114 -5.75 -24.94 -17.22
C PRO A 114 -6.07 -26.34 -17.77
N GLU A 115 -6.82 -27.12 -17.01
CA GLU A 115 -7.47 -28.32 -17.54
C GLU A 115 -8.98 -28.23 -17.31
N ALA A 116 -9.66 -28.02 -18.45
CA ALA A 116 -10.95 -28.55 -18.86
C ALA A 116 -12.02 -28.84 -17.79
N THR A 117 -13.13 -28.09 -17.90
CA THR A 117 -14.53 -28.55 -17.85
C THR A 117 -14.76 -30.02 -17.49
N ASP A 118 -15.49 -30.28 -16.39
CA ASP A 118 -16.87 -30.78 -16.46
C ASP A 118 -17.59 -30.63 -15.10
N ARG A 119 -18.90 -30.62 -15.17
CA ARG A 119 -19.92 -30.25 -14.19
C ARG A 119 -19.93 -31.16 -12.96
N THR A 120 -20.37 -30.61 -11.82
CA THR A 120 -21.54 -31.05 -11.02
C THR A 120 -21.64 -30.16 -9.78
N ILE A 121 -22.58 -29.22 -9.75
CA ILE A 121 -22.96 -28.48 -8.54
C ILE A 121 -24.32 -29.04 -8.12
N SER A 122 -24.31 -29.80 -7.03
CA SER A 122 -25.50 -30.15 -6.26
C SER A 122 -25.55 -29.32 -4.99
N ALA A 123 -26.78 -29.09 -4.56
CA ALA A 123 -27.24 -27.94 -3.80
C ALA A 123 -26.99 -27.96 -2.28
N ASP A 124 -27.23 -26.77 -1.73
CA ASP A 124 -27.91 -26.52 -0.46
C ASP A 124 -27.06 -26.37 0.81
N HIS A 125 -26.82 -25.11 1.17
CA HIS A 125 -27.15 -24.65 2.51
C HIS A 125 -27.34 -23.13 2.51
N ARG A 126 -28.59 -22.70 2.71
CA ARG A 126 -28.94 -21.33 3.11
C ARG A 126 -28.34 -21.04 4.49
N ASP A 127 -27.73 -19.86 4.66
CA ASP A 127 -28.06 -18.99 5.80
C ASP A 127 -27.52 -17.55 5.68
N LYS A 128 -28.48 -16.64 5.53
CA LYS A 128 -28.61 -15.28 6.09
C LYS A 128 -27.35 -14.42 6.19
N ASN A 129 -27.13 -13.69 5.10
CA ASN A 129 -26.48 -12.39 5.04
C ASN A 129 -27.35 -11.31 5.73
N VAL A 130 -26.84 -10.56 6.70
CA VAL A 130 -26.99 -9.08 6.77
C VAL A 130 -25.82 -8.49 7.57
N ARG A 131 -25.18 -7.47 6.99
CA ARG A 131 -24.10 -6.58 7.51
C ARG A 131 -22.66 -6.95 7.14
N ARG A 132 -22.42 -7.06 5.83
CA ARG A 132 -21.12 -6.73 5.20
C ARG A 132 -21.32 -5.85 3.97
N GLU A 133 -21.61 -4.58 4.19
CA GLU A 133 -21.30 -3.49 3.29
C GLU A 133 -20.57 -2.51 4.20
N ILE A 134 -19.25 -2.34 4.09
CA ILE A 134 -18.72 -1.09 3.55
C ILE A 134 -17.24 -1.21 3.07
N ASP A 135 -16.50 -2.30 3.27
CA ASP A 135 -15.03 -2.31 3.02
C ASP A 135 -14.46 -3.38 2.06
N ILE A 136 -15.28 -4.27 1.47
CA ILE A 136 -14.79 -5.25 0.47
C ILE A 136 -14.78 -4.67 -0.95
N THR A 137 -15.68 -3.74 -1.25
CA THR A 137 -15.80 -3.12 -2.57
C THR A 137 -14.55 -2.33 -2.97
N LYS A 138 -13.95 -1.53 -2.08
CA LYS A 138 -12.78 -0.69 -2.43
C LYS A 138 -11.52 -1.46 -2.82
N ASN A 139 -11.27 -2.62 -2.21
CA ASN A 139 -10.08 -3.42 -2.50
C ASN A 139 -10.23 -4.21 -3.81
N HIS A 140 -11.43 -4.73 -4.11
CA HIS A 140 -11.72 -5.30 -5.43
C HIS A 140 -11.60 -4.22 -6.52
N THR A 141 -12.06 -3.00 -6.29
CA THR A 141 -11.95 -1.91 -7.28
C THR A 141 -10.51 -1.53 -7.59
N ALA A 142 -9.61 -1.52 -6.60
CA ALA A 142 -8.20 -1.19 -6.82
C ALA A 142 -7.46 -2.28 -7.61
N GLU A 143 -7.69 -3.56 -7.28
CA GLU A 143 -7.12 -4.68 -8.02
C GLU A 143 -7.69 -4.77 -9.45
N GLU A 144 -8.98 -4.52 -9.61
CA GLU A 144 -9.65 -4.45 -10.91
C GLU A 144 -9.10 -3.32 -11.77
N ALA A 145 -8.91 -2.12 -11.20
CA ALA A 145 -8.27 -0.99 -11.88
C ALA A 145 -6.84 -1.30 -12.34
N ILE A 146 -6.04 -1.96 -11.48
CA ILE A 146 -4.67 -2.38 -11.84
C ILE A 146 -4.69 -3.36 -13.01
N ASN A 147 -5.59 -4.35 -12.97
CA ASN A 147 -5.72 -5.35 -14.01
C ASN A 147 -6.21 -4.74 -15.33
N GLU A 148 -7.13 -3.79 -15.28
CA GLU A 148 -7.64 -3.07 -16.45
C GLU A 148 -6.54 -2.26 -17.14
N ILE A 149 -5.75 -1.50 -16.36
CA ILE A 149 -4.60 -0.74 -16.86
C ILE A 149 -3.54 -1.68 -17.46
N ALA A 150 -3.25 -2.80 -16.78
CA ALA A 150 -2.29 -3.79 -17.26
C ALA A 150 -2.76 -4.44 -18.58
N ALA A 151 -4.03 -4.82 -18.69
CA ALA A 151 -4.60 -5.39 -19.91
C ALA A 151 -4.52 -4.40 -21.08
N HIS A 152 -4.81 -3.12 -20.82
CA HIS A 152 -4.70 -2.09 -21.85
C HIS A 152 -3.24 -1.86 -22.29
N PHE A 153 -2.28 -1.90 -21.36
CA PHE A 153 -0.85 -1.82 -21.66
C PHE A 153 -0.37 -3.01 -22.51
N ILE A 154 -0.81 -4.24 -22.20
CA ILE A 154 -0.53 -5.43 -23.02
C ILE A 154 -1.03 -5.24 -24.44
N ARG A 155 -2.25 -4.73 -24.62
CA ARG A 155 -2.84 -4.49 -25.94
C ARG A 155 -2.02 -3.51 -26.76
N LEU A 156 -1.61 -2.38 -26.17
CA LEU A 156 -0.78 -1.37 -26.83
C LEU A 156 0.60 -1.90 -27.19
N ARG A 157 1.23 -2.64 -26.26
CA ARG A 157 2.57 -3.19 -26.48
C ARG A 157 2.57 -4.31 -27.51
N SER A 158 1.56 -5.17 -27.49
CA SER A 158 1.41 -6.24 -28.47
C SER A 158 1.17 -5.69 -29.88
N ALA A 159 0.45 -4.57 -29.99
CA ALA A 159 0.28 -3.87 -31.26
C ALA A 159 1.60 -3.25 -31.78
N GLN A 160 2.47 -2.77 -30.87
CA GLN A 160 3.75 -2.15 -31.22
C GLN A 160 4.85 -3.17 -31.57
N GLU A 161 4.91 -4.30 -30.86
CA GLU A 161 5.94 -5.34 -31.03
C GLU A 161 5.51 -6.46 -31.99
N GLY A 162 4.21 -6.53 -32.37
CA GLY A 162 3.66 -7.61 -33.20
C GLY A 162 3.70 -8.99 -32.52
N ARG A 163 3.94 -9.04 -31.21
CA ARG A 163 4.06 -10.25 -30.38
C ARG A 163 3.31 -10.06 -29.08
N SER A 164 2.75 -11.15 -28.53
CA SER A 164 2.13 -11.11 -27.20
C SER A 164 3.21 -10.92 -26.14
N VAL A 165 3.18 -9.78 -25.46
CA VAL A 165 4.19 -9.43 -24.45
C VAL A 165 3.50 -9.04 -23.15
N TYR A 166 3.85 -9.76 -22.09
CA TYR A 166 3.25 -9.58 -20.77
C TYR A 166 4.08 -8.62 -19.91
N PRO A 167 3.44 -7.83 -19.01
CA PRO A 167 4.15 -6.90 -18.15
C PRO A 167 4.96 -7.67 -17.10
N SER A 168 6.15 -7.16 -16.79
CA SER A 168 7.00 -7.68 -15.71
C SER A 168 6.34 -7.44 -14.35
N PRO A 169 6.68 -8.21 -13.29
CA PRO A 169 6.26 -7.88 -11.92
C PRO A 169 6.59 -6.44 -11.50
N ARG A 170 7.67 -5.85 -12.04
CA ARG A 170 8.01 -4.44 -11.82
C ARG A 170 7.03 -3.47 -12.48
N ASP A 171 6.47 -3.84 -13.63
CA ASP A 171 5.46 -3.05 -14.33
C ASP A 171 4.16 -3.01 -13.53
N TYR A 172 3.74 -4.15 -12.95
CA TYR A 172 2.59 -4.21 -12.05
C TYR A 172 2.76 -3.33 -10.80
N GLN A 173 3.97 -3.29 -10.23
CA GLN A 173 4.26 -2.39 -9.11
C GLN A 173 4.15 -0.92 -9.52
N ALA A 174 4.62 -0.57 -10.72
CA ALA A 174 4.51 0.78 -11.25
C ALA A 174 3.03 1.18 -11.52
N ILE A 175 2.21 0.26 -12.04
CA ILE A 175 0.77 0.48 -12.22
C ILE A 175 0.08 0.71 -10.86
N ALA A 176 0.37 -0.15 -9.88
CA ALA A 176 -0.18 -0.02 -8.53
C ALA A 176 0.18 1.32 -7.87
N ARG A 177 1.40 1.84 -8.15
CA ARG A 177 1.83 3.16 -7.68
C ARG A 177 0.99 4.29 -8.28
N ILE A 178 0.68 4.24 -9.58
CA ILE A 178 -0.16 5.25 -10.25
C ILE A 178 -1.58 5.28 -9.68
N VAL A 179 -2.17 4.10 -9.46
CA VAL A 179 -3.50 3.99 -8.82
C VAL A 179 -3.46 4.52 -7.38
N SER A 180 -2.40 4.20 -6.63
CA SER A 180 -2.22 4.68 -5.25
C SER A 180 -2.02 6.20 -5.16
N LEU A 181 -1.43 6.82 -6.18
CA LEU A 181 -1.30 8.29 -6.30
C LEU A 181 -2.63 8.99 -6.63
N GLY A 182 -3.70 8.23 -6.88
CA GLY A 182 -5.05 8.74 -7.07
C GLY A 182 -5.49 8.89 -8.52
N ALA A 183 -4.83 8.23 -9.47
CA ALA A 183 -5.34 8.14 -10.85
C ALA A 183 -6.48 7.12 -10.94
N SER A 184 -7.57 7.49 -11.59
CA SER A 184 -8.60 6.51 -11.97
C SER A 184 -8.12 5.61 -13.13
N ALA A 185 -8.68 4.41 -13.25
CA ALA A 185 -8.33 3.48 -14.34
C ALA A 185 -8.51 4.11 -15.72
N GLN A 186 -9.61 4.85 -15.92
CA GLN A 186 -9.93 5.54 -17.17
C GLN A 186 -8.92 6.64 -17.50
N GLU A 187 -8.51 7.46 -16.52
CA GLU A 187 -7.47 8.48 -16.73
C GLU A 187 -6.12 7.85 -17.09
N ALA A 188 -5.72 6.79 -16.38
CA ALA A 188 -4.47 6.08 -16.64
C ALA A 188 -4.46 5.43 -18.04
N ILE A 189 -5.57 4.83 -18.46
CA ILE A 189 -5.75 4.26 -19.81
C ILE A 189 -5.64 5.36 -20.89
N LYS A 190 -6.27 6.51 -20.66
CA LYS A 190 -6.17 7.65 -21.58
C LYS A 190 -4.72 8.14 -21.71
N TRP A 191 -4.04 8.33 -20.59
CA TRP A 191 -2.64 8.78 -20.59
C TRP A 191 -1.69 7.74 -21.17
N LEU A 192 -1.98 6.44 -21.04
CA LEU A 192 -1.25 5.40 -21.74
C LEU A 192 -1.36 5.57 -23.26
N GLY A 193 -2.57 5.79 -23.78
CA GLY A 193 -2.76 6.06 -25.20
C GLY A 193 -1.95 7.27 -25.68
N GLU A 194 -2.04 8.39 -24.96
CA GLU A 194 -1.28 9.61 -25.28
C GLU A 194 0.25 9.41 -25.20
N CYS A 195 0.72 8.58 -24.26
CA CYS A 195 2.14 8.28 -24.13
C CYS A 195 2.67 7.47 -25.32
N PHE A 196 1.91 6.45 -25.77
CA PHE A 196 2.27 5.65 -26.92
C PHE A 196 2.19 6.45 -28.23
N THR A 197 1.17 7.30 -28.41
CA THR A 197 1.09 8.16 -29.61
C THR A 197 2.22 9.18 -29.66
N ALA A 198 2.53 9.85 -28.53
CA ALA A 198 3.64 10.79 -28.44
C ALA A 198 5.01 10.11 -28.59
N PHE A 199 5.11 8.81 -28.31
CA PHE A 199 6.29 8.02 -28.56
C PHE A 199 6.42 7.67 -30.05
N GLU A 200 5.35 7.16 -30.67
CA GLU A 200 5.34 6.85 -32.12
C GLU A 200 5.62 8.07 -32.98
N GLN A 201 5.13 9.26 -32.60
CA GLN A 201 5.43 10.50 -33.32
C GLN A 201 6.91 10.92 -33.27
N ARG A 202 7.64 10.52 -32.23
CA ARG A 202 9.07 10.86 -32.04
C ARG A 202 10.01 9.75 -32.46
N ARG A 203 9.47 8.55 -32.68
CA ARG A 203 10.24 7.35 -32.95
C ARG A 203 10.97 7.49 -34.29
N THR A 204 12.28 7.24 -34.29
CA THR A 204 13.09 7.36 -35.50
C THR A 204 13.25 6.01 -36.22
N SER A 205 13.16 4.90 -35.47
CA SER A 205 13.31 3.54 -36.00
C SER A 205 12.25 2.58 -35.50
N SER A 206 11.76 1.71 -36.39
CA SER A 206 10.79 0.63 -36.10
C SER A 206 11.32 -0.47 -35.14
N ALA A 207 12.58 -0.36 -34.67
CA ALA A 207 13.13 -1.21 -33.60
C ALA A 207 12.92 -0.65 -32.18
N GLU A 208 12.65 0.66 -32.03
CA GLU A 208 12.53 1.32 -30.72
C GLU A 208 11.14 1.16 -30.11
N THR A 209 10.91 0.19 -29.22
CA THR A 209 9.60 0.00 -28.57
C THR A 209 9.59 0.39 -27.10
N ILE A 210 8.40 0.65 -26.55
CA ILE A 210 8.24 0.86 -25.11
C ILE A 210 8.31 -0.50 -24.41
N LYS A 211 9.46 -0.80 -23.80
CA LYS A 211 9.73 -2.10 -23.18
C LYS A 211 9.24 -2.25 -21.73
N ALA A 212 9.02 -1.13 -21.04
CA ALA A 212 8.69 -1.13 -19.62
C ALA A 212 7.66 -0.06 -19.30
N PHE A 213 6.74 -0.38 -18.40
CA PHE A 213 5.70 0.54 -17.93
C PHE A 213 6.29 1.74 -17.19
N SER A 214 7.51 1.61 -16.64
CA SER A 214 8.21 2.72 -15.97
C SER A 214 8.36 3.97 -16.84
N TYR A 215 8.44 3.81 -18.16
CA TYR A 215 8.48 4.95 -19.09
C TYR A 215 7.17 5.73 -19.05
N CYS A 216 6.04 5.02 -19.21
CA CYS A 216 4.71 5.61 -19.13
C CYS A 216 4.39 6.12 -17.72
N ALA A 217 4.89 5.45 -16.68
CA ALA A 217 4.70 5.86 -15.29
C ALA A 217 5.26 7.26 -15.03
N LYS A 218 6.48 7.58 -15.51
CA LYS A 218 7.04 8.93 -15.36
C LYS A 218 6.15 10.01 -15.99
N PHE A 219 5.68 9.77 -17.21
CA PHE A 219 4.77 10.67 -17.92
C PHE A 219 3.46 10.93 -17.15
N MET A 220 2.93 9.89 -16.49
CA MET A 220 1.72 10.01 -15.66
C MET A 220 1.99 10.64 -14.29
N GLU A 221 3.12 10.31 -13.65
CA GLU A 221 3.55 10.88 -12.36
C GLU A 221 3.73 12.40 -12.48
N ASP A 222 4.32 12.89 -13.56
CA ASP A 222 4.49 14.34 -13.79
C ASP A 222 3.14 15.08 -13.82
N ARG A 223 2.12 14.51 -14.48
CA ARG A 223 0.77 15.08 -14.54
C ARG A 223 0.04 15.02 -13.20
N LEU A 224 0.19 13.93 -12.46
CA LEU A 224 -0.40 13.78 -11.13
C LEU A 224 0.25 14.74 -10.12
N ASN A 225 1.58 14.86 -10.16
CA ASN A 225 2.33 15.78 -9.33
C ASN A 225 1.98 17.24 -9.65
N ALA A 226 1.80 17.61 -10.93
CA ALA A 226 1.32 18.93 -11.32
C ALA A 226 -0.10 19.22 -10.77
N ARG A 227 -1.00 18.22 -10.75
CA ARG A 227 -2.35 18.36 -10.17
C ARG A 227 -2.30 18.54 -8.65
N ILE A 228 -1.39 17.84 -7.96
CA ILE A 228 -1.16 17.98 -6.51
C ILE A 228 -0.52 19.34 -6.19
N ALA A 229 0.46 19.77 -6.97
CA ALA A 229 1.09 21.08 -6.85
C ALA A 229 0.10 22.22 -7.09
N GLY A 230 -0.78 22.09 -8.10
CA GLY A 230 -1.86 23.06 -8.34
C GLY A 230 -2.83 23.17 -7.17
N ARG A 231 -3.24 22.03 -6.57
CA ARG A 231 -4.11 21.99 -5.39
C ARG A 231 -3.48 22.57 -4.12
N THR A 232 -2.18 22.39 -3.93
CA THR A 232 -1.44 22.95 -2.77
C THR A 232 -1.19 24.45 -2.92
N ILE A 233 -0.98 24.94 -4.14
CA ILE A 233 -0.86 26.38 -4.44
C ILE A 233 -2.21 27.08 -4.25
N THR A 234 -3.34 26.50 -4.70
CA THR A 234 -4.67 27.10 -4.47
C THR A 234 -5.08 27.11 -2.99
N THR A 235 -4.86 26.02 -2.25
CA THR A 235 -5.15 26.01 -0.79
C THR A 235 -4.27 26.97 0.02
N LYS A 236 -3.01 27.19 -0.38
CA LYS A 236 -2.14 28.22 0.23
C LYS A 236 -2.61 29.64 -0.11
N LYS A 237 -3.07 29.87 -1.35
CA LYS A 237 -3.66 31.16 -1.77
C LYS A 237 -4.97 31.44 -1.03
N GLU A 238 -5.83 30.44 -0.84
CA GLU A 238 -7.08 30.54 -0.07
C GLU A 238 -6.83 30.86 1.41
N ARG A 239 -5.86 30.19 2.06
CA ARG A 239 -5.45 30.50 3.44
C ARG A 239 -4.89 31.93 3.58
N ASN A 240 -4.12 32.38 2.59
CA ASN A 240 -3.61 33.76 2.57
C ASN A 240 -4.76 34.77 2.36
N THR A 241 -5.74 34.50 1.50
CA THR A 241 -6.89 35.39 1.30
C THR A 241 -7.84 35.45 2.51
N ILE A 242 -7.90 34.42 3.35
CA ILE A 242 -8.67 34.45 4.61
C ILE A 242 -7.94 35.33 5.65
N HIS A 243 -6.61 35.28 5.72
CA HIS A 243 -5.82 36.13 6.60
C HIS A 243 -5.72 37.60 6.13
N ASP A 244 -5.93 37.87 4.84
CA ASP A 244 -5.92 39.23 4.29
C ASP A 244 -7.20 40.02 4.64
N LYS A 245 -8.31 39.33 4.92
CA LYS A 245 -9.60 39.96 5.26
C LYS A 245 -9.68 40.55 6.66
N THR A 246 -8.65 40.40 7.50
CA THR A 246 -8.64 40.93 8.88
C THR A 246 -7.80 42.19 9.08
N ASN A 247 -7.22 42.77 8.01
CA ASN A 247 -6.39 43.98 8.11
C ASN A 247 -6.88 45.18 7.29
N ASP A 248 -8.20 45.32 7.09
CA ASP A 248 -8.79 46.61 6.70
C ASP A 248 -8.88 47.54 7.93
N ARG A 249 -7.72 48.02 8.39
CA ARG A 249 -7.63 49.27 9.14
C ARG A 249 -6.99 50.31 8.22
N ALA A 250 -7.84 51.03 7.49
CA ALA A 250 -7.44 52.18 6.71
C ALA A 250 -7.02 53.32 7.66
N ASP A 251 -5.72 53.37 7.92
CA ASP A 251 -5.03 54.53 8.48
C ASP A 251 -4.82 55.58 7.38
N THR A 252 -5.02 56.82 7.79
CA THR A 252 -5.10 58.04 7.02
C THR A 252 -3.75 58.50 6.46
N GLY A 253 -3.68 58.65 5.13
CA GLY A 253 -3.02 59.75 4.40
C GLY A 253 -1.51 59.99 4.51
N ARG A 254 -0.78 59.89 3.37
CA ARG A 254 0.23 60.88 2.94
C ARG A 254 0.64 60.71 1.46
N PRO A 255 0.88 61.79 0.67
CA PRO A 255 0.80 61.76 -0.79
C PRO A 255 2.12 61.41 -1.53
N GLU A 256 1.94 61.10 -2.81
CA GLU A 256 2.91 60.66 -3.83
C GLU A 256 4.24 61.44 -3.88
N LYS A 257 5.36 60.69 -4.01
CA LYS A 257 6.66 61.25 -4.41
C LYS A 257 6.89 61.05 -5.90
N ARG A 258 7.06 62.17 -6.62
CA ARG A 258 7.45 62.25 -8.03
C ARG A 258 8.82 61.62 -8.31
N LYS A 259 8.92 60.99 -9.48
CA LYS A 259 10.13 60.41 -10.08
C LYS A 259 11.09 61.50 -10.58
N THR A 260 12.39 61.31 -10.39
CA THR A 260 13.43 61.72 -11.36
C THR A 260 14.64 60.79 -11.24
N SER A 261 14.83 59.97 -12.28
CA SER A 261 16.08 59.25 -12.54
C SER A 261 17.00 60.18 -13.34
N ILE A 262 18.23 60.43 -12.88
CA ILE A 262 19.20 61.36 -13.51
C ILE A 262 20.46 60.67 -14.06
N THR A 263 20.54 59.35 -14.04
CA THR A 263 21.65 58.61 -14.65
C THR A 263 21.11 57.53 -15.59
N GLY A 264 20.93 57.93 -16.84
CA GLY A 264 20.47 57.09 -17.94
C GLY A 264 21.48 56.01 -18.33
N GLY A 265 21.40 54.85 -17.67
CA GLY A 265 21.78 53.57 -18.27
C GLY A 265 23.18 53.47 -18.87
N GLN A 266 24.23 53.84 -18.13
CA GLN A 266 25.60 53.48 -18.51
C GLN A 266 26.22 52.54 -17.48
N THR A 267 26.28 51.27 -17.85
CA THR A 267 26.94 50.17 -17.13
C THR A 267 28.43 50.15 -17.46
N GLY A 268 29.26 50.67 -16.55
CA GLY A 268 30.73 50.59 -16.62
C GLY A 268 31.26 49.27 -16.05
N ARG A 269 31.96 48.49 -16.88
CA ARG A 269 32.59 47.21 -16.56
C ARG A 269 33.93 47.43 -15.85
N ILE A 270 34.00 47.19 -14.54
CA ILE A 270 35.27 47.27 -13.78
C ILE A 270 35.91 45.87 -13.73
N ARG A 271 37.09 45.73 -14.32
CA ARG A 271 37.98 44.55 -14.23
C ARG A 271 38.70 44.59 -12.87
N GLN A 272 38.62 43.53 -12.08
CA GLN A 272 39.49 43.34 -10.92
C GLN A 272 40.83 42.74 -11.36
N LYS A 273 41.94 43.31 -10.88
CA LYS A 273 43.29 42.71 -10.94
C LYS A 273 43.52 41.90 -9.66
N PRO A 274 44.32 40.82 -9.71
CA PRO A 274 44.60 39.98 -8.56
C PRO A 274 45.76 40.52 -7.73
N LEU A 275 45.65 40.35 -6.40
CA LEU A 275 46.67 39.82 -5.48
C LEU A 275 46.02 39.63 -4.10
#